data_AF-A0A7Z2QPB4-F1
#
_entry.id   AF-A0A7Z2QPB4-F1
#
_cell.length_a   1.000
_cell.length_b   1.000
_cell.length_c   1.000
_cell.angle_alpha   90.00
_cell.angle_beta   90.00
_cell.angle_gamma   90.00
#
_symmetry.space_group_name_H-M   'P 1'
#
loop_
_entity.id
_entity.type
_entity.pdbx_description
1 polymer ?
#
loop_
_entity_poly.entity_id
_entity_poly.type
_entity_poly.pdbx_seq_one_letter_code
_entity_poly.pdbx_strand_id
1 'polypeptide(L)'
;MFLRPSLSLCVGLLGLLAVNQAMAGISLSSTRLIFDGKHKEAGITVRNSGADVLIQSWVDTDSDEASVPFAVTPPLVRVSDGEQQILRVIYEGTGMPKDRESVVWLNVQEIPQSAKTANTLQLAVRQRIKVFFRPGGLNNNAYQAPTELTWRLTERAGKSVLVVSNPGVYHVSIADITVQSGATREHPFDSMMIAPGEEKEFVLKQLHTAGSPRLLFSSINDYGARDRYVAQLSGSAAVSASLDKESP
;
A
#
# COMPACT_ATOMS: atom_id res chain seq x y z
N MET A 1 -51.41 31.76 -5.21
CA MET A 1 -50.27 31.65 -4.28
C MET A 1 -49.73 30.21 -4.30
N PHE A 2 -49.13 29.73 -5.41
CA PHE A 2 -48.70 28.32 -5.54
C PHE A 2 -47.41 28.09 -6.38
N LEU A 3 -46.66 29.13 -6.77
CA LEU A 3 -45.43 28.99 -7.58
C LEU A 3 -44.10 28.94 -6.78
N ARG A 4 -44.15 28.89 -5.45
CA ARG A 4 -42.94 28.99 -4.60
C ARG A 4 -42.10 27.71 -4.44
N PRO A 5 -42.62 26.46 -4.47
CA PRO A 5 -41.79 25.28 -4.18
C PRO A 5 -40.91 24.83 -5.35
N SER A 6 -41.30 25.13 -6.59
CA SER A 6 -40.53 24.78 -7.80
C SER A 6 -39.26 25.62 -7.95
N LEU A 7 -39.26 26.87 -7.48
CA LEU A 7 -38.09 27.74 -7.53
C LEU A 7 -36.97 27.25 -6.60
N SER A 8 -37.31 26.80 -5.38
CA SER A 8 -36.32 26.25 -4.43
C SER A 8 -35.71 24.92 -4.90
N LEU A 9 -36.48 24.08 -5.60
CA LEU A 9 -35.96 22.83 -6.16
C LEU A 9 -34.94 23.09 -7.28
N CYS A 10 -35.21 24.07 -8.15
CA CYS A 10 -34.28 24.47 -9.21
C CYS A 10 -32.99 25.12 -8.66
N VAL A 11 -33.08 25.93 -7.60
CA VAL A 11 -31.91 26.53 -6.94
C VAL A 11 -31.04 25.46 -6.25
N GLY A 12 -31.65 24.45 -5.61
CA GLY A 12 -30.93 23.32 -5.04
C GLY A 12 -30.22 22.46 -6.08
N LEU A 13 -30.85 22.24 -7.24
CA LEU A 13 -30.27 21.48 -8.35
C LEU A 13 -29.11 22.24 -9.04
N LEU A 14 -29.19 23.57 -9.15
CA LEU A 14 -28.07 24.39 -9.64
C LEU A 14 -26.85 24.36 -8.71
N GLY A 15 -27.06 24.30 -7.38
CA GLY A 15 -25.98 24.22 -6.40
C GLY A 15 -25.17 22.92 -6.49
N LEU A 16 -25.81 21.81 -6.88
CA LEU A 16 -25.15 20.50 -7.08
C LEU A 16 -24.27 20.44 -8.34
N LEU A 17 -24.39 21.39 -9.27
CA LEU A 17 -23.54 21.49 -10.46
C LEU A 17 -22.30 22.36 -10.25
N ALA A 18 -22.21 23.06 -9.11
CA ALA A 18 -21.10 23.96 -8.77
C ALA A 18 -19.98 23.28 -7.96
N VAL A 19 -19.93 21.95 -7.93
CA VAL A 19 -18.82 21.22 -7.30
C VAL A 19 -17.61 21.34 -8.21
N ASN A 20 -16.66 22.20 -7.84
CA ASN A 20 -15.33 22.19 -8.47
C ASN A 20 -14.73 20.80 -8.29
N GLN A 21 -14.50 20.08 -9.39
CA GLN A 21 -13.69 18.88 -9.35
C GLN A 21 -12.28 19.31 -8.94
N ALA A 22 -11.81 18.80 -7.82
CA ALA A 22 -10.40 18.90 -7.46
C ALA A 22 -9.62 18.07 -8.47
N MET A 23 -9.07 18.73 -9.50
CA MET A 23 -8.21 18.10 -10.49
C MET A 23 -6.87 17.82 -9.82
N ALA A 24 -6.64 16.58 -9.43
CA ALA A 24 -5.29 16.13 -9.07
C ALA A 24 -4.40 16.28 -10.31
N GLY A 25 -3.21 16.86 -10.14
CA GLY A 25 -2.24 17.02 -11.22
C GLY A 25 -1.87 15.66 -11.79
N ILE A 26 -1.22 14.80 -10.98
CA ILE A 26 -0.77 13.47 -11.44
C ILE A 26 -1.38 12.30 -10.67
N SER A 27 -1.55 11.18 -11.37
CA SER A 27 -1.93 9.89 -10.79
C SER A 27 -1.12 8.74 -11.40
N LEU A 28 -0.77 7.77 -10.56
CA LEU A 28 -0.13 6.53 -10.99
C LEU A 28 -1.16 5.44 -11.30
N SER A 29 -0.86 4.62 -12.29
CA SER A 29 -1.69 3.46 -12.70
C SER A 29 -1.80 2.35 -11.64
N SER A 30 -0.96 2.36 -10.61
CA SER A 30 -1.00 1.42 -9.49
C SER A 30 -0.43 2.05 -8.22
N THR A 31 -0.75 1.46 -7.06
CA THR A 31 -0.23 1.86 -5.74
C THR A 31 1.08 1.14 -5.36
N ARG A 32 1.53 0.22 -6.22
CA ARG A 32 2.77 -0.55 -6.09
C ARG A 32 3.24 -1.04 -7.45
N LEU A 33 4.54 -1.27 -7.57
CA LEU A 33 5.16 -1.84 -8.76
C LEU A 33 5.80 -3.19 -8.41
N ILE A 34 5.50 -4.23 -9.18
CA ILE A 34 6.21 -5.50 -9.09
C ILE A 34 7.31 -5.50 -10.15
N PHE A 35 8.56 -5.60 -9.70
CA PHE A 35 9.71 -5.79 -10.56
C PHE A 35 10.05 -7.28 -10.57
N ASP A 36 9.66 -7.99 -11.63
CA ASP A 36 10.08 -9.38 -11.85
C ASP A 36 11.54 -9.39 -12.33
N GLY A 37 12.43 -9.93 -11.50
CA GLY A 37 13.87 -10.02 -11.75
C GLY A 37 14.26 -10.93 -12.92
N LYS A 38 13.31 -11.63 -13.56
CA LYS A 38 13.52 -12.27 -14.87
C LYS A 38 13.53 -11.26 -16.03
N HIS A 39 12.97 -10.07 -15.80
CA HIS A 39 12.94 -8.97 -16.76
C HIS A 39 13.96 -7.89 -16.39
N LYS A 40 14.31 -7.05 -17.37
CA LYS A 40 15.30 -5.96 -17.19
C LYS A 40 14.67 -4.67 -16.68
N GLU A 41 13.37 -4.53 -16.82
CA GLU A 41 12.63 -3.32 -16.47
C GLU A 41 11.19 -3.64 -16.05
N ALA A 42 10.58 -2.72 -15.31
CA ALA A 42 9.16 -2.70 -15.00
C ALA A 42 8.60 -1.30 -15.25
N GLY A 43 7.40 -1.22 -15.83
CA GLY A 43 6.78 0.05 -16.24
C GLY A 43 5.64 0.47 -15.32
N ILE A 44 5.51 1.78 -15.09
CA ILE A 44 4.34 2.38 -14.46
C ILE A 44 3.90 3.62 -15.25
N THR A 45 2.60 3.70 -15.52
CA THR A 45 2.02 4.86 -16.21
C THR A 45 1.67 5.95 -15.21
N VAL A 46 2.09 7.16 -15.50
CA VAL A 46 1.65 8.42 -14.88
C VAL A 46 0.65 9.09 -15.81
N ARG A 47 -0.49 9.53 -15.26
CA ARG A 47 -1.51 10.29 -16.00
C ARG A 47 -1.60 11.68 -15.41
N ASN A 48 -1.52 12.71 -16.27
CA ASN A 48 -1.85 14.08 -15.89
C ASN A 48 -3.34 14.33 -16.14
N SER A 49 -4.04 14.89 -15.17
CA SER A 49 -5.43 15.31 -15.29
C SER A 49 -5.65 16.73 -14.79
N GLY A 50 -4.58 17.53 -14.74
CA GLY A 50 -4.60 18.96 -14.49
C GLY A 50 -3.76 19.71 -15.53
N ALA A 51 -3.30 20.91 -15.18
CA ALA A 51 -2.42 21.69 -16.06
C ALA A 51 -1.10 20.97 -16.35
N ASP A 52 -0.37 21.42 -17.37
CA ASP A 52 0.96 20.90 -17.69
C ASP A 52 1.88 20.88 -16.45
N VAL A 53 2.51 19.75 -16.20
CA VAL A 53 3.46 19.57 -15.09
C VAL A 53 4.77 19.00 -15.58
N LEU A 54 5.83 19.26 -14.82
CA LEU A 54 7.07 18.53 -14.93
C LEU A 54 7.08 17.44 -13.85
N ILE A 55 7.51 16.23 -14.19
CA ILE A 55 7.56 15.10 -13.28
C ILE A 55 9.01 14.68 -13.11
N GLN A 56 9.48 14.64 -11.87
CA GLN A 56 10.77 14.08 -11.50
C GLN A 56 10.56 12.69 -10.88
N SER A 57 11.42 11.73 -11.22
CA SER A 57 11.28 10.36 -10.72
C SER A 57 12.61 9.71 -10.37
N TRP A 58 12.63 8.99 -9.25
CA TRP A 58 13.81 8.28 -8.74
C TRP A 58 13.40 7.10 -7.85
N VAL A 59 14.33 6.18 -7.63
CA VAL A 59 14.18 5.09 -6.66
C VAL A 59 15.04 5.38 -5.43
N ASP A 60 14.49 5.21 -4.23
CA ASP A 60 15.23 5.27 -2.96
C ASP A 60 14.92 4.07 -2.06
N THR A 61 15.63 3.98 -0.93
CA THR A 61 15.33 3.07 0.18
C THR A 61 14.99 3.89 1.42
N ASP A 62 14.62 3.26 2.53
CA ASP A 62 14.46 3.97 3.79
C ASP A 62 15.80 4.29 4.49
N SER A 63 16.93 3.88 3.91
CA SER A 63 18.28 4.29 4.32
C SER A 63 18.78 5.41 3.42
N ASP A 64 19.28 6.48 4.04
CA ASP A 64 19.87 7.64 3.34
C ASP A 64 21.26 7.34 2.71
N GLU A 65 21.86 6.18 3.01
CA GLU A 65 23.26 5.87 2.66
C GLU A 65 23.42 4.95 1.45
N ALA A 66 22.36 4.27 0.99
CA ALA A 66 22.47 3.25 -0.05
C ALA A 66 22.15 3.79 -1.44
N SER A 67 23.16 3.78 -2.32
CA SER A 67 22.92 3.71 -3.77
C SER A 67 22.09 2.45 -4.05
N VAL A 68 20.89 2.64 -4.57
CA VAL A 68 20.00 1.53 -4.94
C VAL A 68 20.33 1.13 -6.39
N PRO A 69 20.48 -0.16 -6.73
CA PRO A 69 20.87 -0.61 -8.08
C PRO A 69 19.73 -0.49 -9.12
N PHE A 70 18.93 0.57 -9.02
CA PHE A 70 17.83 0.87 -9.92
C PHE A 70 17.92 2.29 -10.46
N ALA A 71 17.48 2.47 -11.70
CA ALA A 71 17.30 3.77 -12.34
C ALA A 71 15.86 3.93 -12.84
N VAL A 72 15.39 5.16 -12.94
CA VAL A 72 14.09 5.49 -13.55
C VAL A 72 14.32 6.28 -14.83
N THR A 73 13.64 5.89 -15.91
CA THR A 73 13.66 6.62 -17.17
C THR A 73 12.26 6.94 -17.69
N PRO A 74 12.01 8.17 -18.17
CA PRO A 74 12.87 9.35 -18.00
C PRO A 74 12.89 9.82 -16.52
N PRO A 75 14.02 10.35 -16.01
CA PRO A 75 14.10 10.86 -14.63
C PRO A 75 13.43 12.24 -14.46
N LEU A 76 13.24 12.97 -15.57
CA LEU A 76 12.58 14.27 -15.61
C LEU A 76 11.86 14.43 -16.94
N VAL A 77 10.55 14.70 -16.92
CA VAL A 77 9.73 14.75 -18.13
C VAL A 77 8.52 15.66 -17.95
N ARG A 78 8.18 16.44 -18.98
CA ARG A 78 6.95 17.23 -19.00
C ARG A 78 5.79 16.33 -19.43
N VAL A 79 4.67 16.41 -18.73
CA VAL A 79 3.42 15.73 -19.09
C VAL A 79 2.34 16.79 -19.23
N SER A 80 1.80 16.95 -20.42
CA SER A 80 0.78 17.97 -20.70
C SER A 80 -0.57 17.55 -20.13
N ASP A 81 -1.52 18.49 -20.07
CA ASP A 81 -2.90 18.19 -19.66
C ASP A 81 -3.49 17.05 -20.50
N GLY A 82 -4.10 16.08 -19.81
CA GLY A 82 -4.71 14.88 -20.39
C GLY A 82 -3.73 13.82 -20.91
N GLU A 83 -2.42 14.09 -20.89
CA GLU A 83 -1.41 13.16 -21.39
C GLU A 83 -1.01 12.10 -20.34
N GLN A 84 -0.34 11.05 -20.84
CA GLN A 84 0.20 9.98 -20.04
C GLN A 84 1.67 9.78 -20.38
N GLN A 85 2.45 9.41 -19.37
CA GLN A 85 3.86 9.08 -19.50
C GLN A 85 4.15 7.74 -18.84
N ILE A 86 4.85 6.86 -19.53
CA ILE A 86 5.36 5.61 -18.96
C ILE A 86 6.73 5.88 -18.35
N LEU A 87 6.86 5.63 -17.05
CA LEU A 87 8.14 5.56 -16.36
C LEU A 87 8.61 4.11 -16.34
N ARG A 88 9.89 3.87 -16.64
CA ARG A 88 10.51 2.54 -16.59
C ARG A 88 11.52 2.51 -15.46
N VAL A 89 11.31 1.60 -14.51
CA VAL A 89 12.31 1.26 -13.50
C VAL A 89 13.19 0.17 -14.12
N ILE A 90 14.51 0.36 -14.10
CA ILE A 90 15.51 -0.53 -14.69
C ILE A 90 16.43 -1.01 -13.57
N TYR A 91 16.79 -2.29 -13.58
CA TYR A 91 17.69 -2.90 -12.61
C TYR A 91 19.10 -3.11 -13.20
N GLU A 92 20.14 -2.77 -12.44
CA GLU A 92 21.54 -2.93 -12.85
C GLU A 92 21.96 -4.40 -13.00
N GLY A 93 21.26 -5.33 -12.34
CA GLY A 93 21.54 -6.77 -12.39
C GLY A 93 22.35 -7.29 -11.21
N THR A 94 22.82 -6.43 -10.31
CA THR A 94 23.58 -6.80 -9.10
C THR A 94 23.11 -6.03 -7.85
N GLY A 95 23.60 -6.38 -6.67
CA GLY A 95 23.31 -5.65 -5.43
C GLY A 95 21.98 -5.98 -4.72
N MET A 96 21.12 -6.85 -5.28
CA MET A 96 19.87 -7.27 -4.64
C MET A 96 19.94 -8.73 -4.16
N PRO A 97 19.29 -9.06 -3.03
CA PRO A 97 19.09 -10.44 -2.59
C PRO A 97 18.46 -11.31 -3.68
N LYS A 98 18.91 -12.58 -3.76
CA LYS A 98 18.43 -13.56 -4.75
C LYS A 98 17.54 -14.64 -4.16
N ASP A 99 17.52 -14.76 -2.84
CA ASP A 99 16.81 -15.79 -2.07
C ASP A 99 15.47 -15.32 -1.51
N ARG A 100 15.18 -14.01 -1.57
CA ARG A 100 13.94 -13.39 -1.07
C ARG A 100 13.57 -12.14 -1.84
N GLU A 101 12.31 -11.76 -1.76
CA GLU A 101 11.82 -10.48 -2.23
C GLU A 101 12.48 -9.32 -1.46
N SER A 102 12.66 -8.19 -2.13
CA SER A 102 13.16 -6.95 -1.54
C SER A 102 12.23 -5.79 -1.86
N VAL A 103 12.24 -4.73 -1.04
CA VAL A 103 11.44 -3.53 -1.28
C VAL A 103 12.34 -2.32 -1.40
N VAL A 104 12.10 -1.54 -2.45
CA VAL A 104 12.60 -0.19 -2.65
C VAL A 104 11.41 0.73 -2.93
N TRP A 105 11.62 2.03 -3.01
CA TRP A 105 10.54 3.01 -3.17
C TRP A 105 10.71 3.79 -4.46
N LEU A 106 9.67 3.81 -5.29
CA LEU A 106 9.59 4.70 -6.44
C LEU A 106 8.94 6.00 -6.00
N ASN A 107 9.62 7.10 -6.29
CA ASN A 107 9.14 8.45 -6.07
C ASN A 107 8.80 9.10 -7.39
N VAL A 108 7.63 9.72 -7.44
CA VAL A 108 7.15 10.50 -8.57
C VAL A 108 6.68 11.84 -8.01
N GLN A 109 7.50 12.86 -8.21
CA GLN A 109 7.29 14.21 -7.72
C GLN A 109 6.77 15.07 -8.86
N GLU A 110 5.60 15.67 -8.68
CA GLU A 110 5.14 16.73 -9.59
C GLU A 110 5.85 18.04 -9.27
N ILE A 111 6.15 18.81 -10.30
CA ILE A 111 6.70 20.15 -10.24
C ILE A 111 5.71 21.02 -11.04
N PRO A 112 4.80 21.73 -10.35
CA PRO A 112 3.80 22.55 -11.01
C PRO A 112 4.43 23.77 -11.70
N GLN A 113 3.73 24.35 -12.67
CA GLN A 113 4.13 25.64 -13.26
C GLN A 113 4.13 26.74 -12.20
N SER A 114 5.05 27.70 -12.33
CA SER A 114 5.10 28.87 -11.45
C SER A 114 3.77 29.62 -11.42
N ALA A 115 3.35 30.04 -10.23
CA ALA A 115 2.14 30.83 -10.05
C ALA A 115 2.22 32.15 -10.84
N LYS A 116 1.13 32.47 -11.54
CA LYS A 116 1.02 33.73 -12.31
C LYS A 116 0.58 34.92 -11.46
N THR A 117 0.07 34.66 -10.26
CA THR A 117 -0.50 35.65 -9.34
C THR A 117 0.31 35.73 -8.05
N ALA A 118 0.52 36.96 -7.56
CA ALA A 118 1.14 37.18 -6.26
C ALA A 118 0.31 36.53 -5.14
N ASN A 119 0.97 36.13 -4.05
CA ASN A 119 0.33 35.56 -2.85
C ASN A 119 -0.50 34.27 -3.12
N THR A 120 -0.02 33.41 -4.03
CA THR A 120 -0.66 32.13 -4.33
C THR A 120 0.05 30.99 -3.62
N LEU A 121 -0.69 30.14 -2.92
CA LEU A 121 -0.18 28.87 -2.41
C LEU A 121 -0.21 27.83 -3.53
N GLN A 122 0.94 27.24 -3.83
CA GLN A 122 1.05 26.12 -4.76
C GLN A 122 1.36 24.85 -3.98
N LEU A 123 0.64 23.78 -4.30
CA LEU A 123 0.88 22.45 -3.76
C LEU A 123 1.57 21.59 -4.82
N ALA A 124 2.58 20.83 -4.39
CA ALA A 124 3.28 19.85 -5.21
C ALA A 124 3.25 18.51 -4.50
N VAL A 125 2.59 17.53 -5.10
CA VAL A 125 2.40 16.17 -4.59
C VAL A 125 3.57 15.27 -4.99
N ARG A 126 4.11 14.57 -3.99
CA ARG A 126 5.03 13.44 -4.18
C ARG A 126 4.28 12.14 -3.94
N GLN A 127 4.20 11.28 -4.95
CA GLN A 127 3.72 9.92 -4.78
C GLN A 127 4.92 9.00 -4.54
N ARG A 128 4.97 8.36 -3.36
CA ARG A 128 6.00 7.38 -2.98
C ARG A 128 5.32 6.01 -2.88
N ILE A 129 5.63 5.11 -3.79
CA ILE A 129 5.05 3.76 -3.85
C ILE A 129 6.11 2.68 -3.70
N LYS A 130 5.70 1.52 -3.17
CA LYS A 130 6.61 0.37 -3.03
C LYS A 130 6.91 -0.24 -4.40
N VAL A 131 8.17 -0.59 -4.61
CA VAL A 131 8.64 -1.44 -5.70
C VAL A 131 9.11 -2.75 -5.08
N PHE A 132 8.39 -3.82 -5.34
CA PHE A 132 8.75 -5.16 -4.88
C PHE A 132 9.65 -5.82 -5.92
N PHE A 133 10.93 -5.96 -5.61
CA PHE A 133 11.89 -6.71 -6.44
C PHE A 133 11.80 -8.19 -6.11
N ARG A 134 11.41 -9.00 -7.10
CA ARG A 134 11.29 -10.46 -7.01
C ARG A 134 12.37 -11.12 -7.83
N PRO A 135 13.47 -11.61 -7.24
CA PRO A 135 14.47 -12.33 -8.01
C PRO A 135 13.87 -13.54 -8.73
N GLY A 136 14.45 -13.86 -9.89
CA GLY A 136 14.03 -15.05 -10.63
C GLY A 136 14.32 -16.33 -9.85
N GLY A 137 13.33 -17.24 -9.79
CA GLY A 137 13.50 -18.55 -9.16
C GLY A 137 13.08 -18.62 -7.69
N LEU A 138 12.42 -17.59 -7.15
CA LEU A 138 11.72 -17.72 -5.87
C LEU A 138 10.66 -18.83 -5.96
N ASN A 139 10.66 -19.68 -4.93
CA ASN A 139 9.64 -20.71 -4.74
C ASN A 139 8.36 -20.09 -4.16
N ASN A 140 7.24 -20.81 -4.30
CA ASN A 140 5.91 -20.42 -3.85
C ASN A 140 5.34 -19.20 -4.59
N ASN A 141 4.05 -18.96 -4.44
CA ASN A 141 3.36 -17.84 -5.07
C ASN A 141 3.25 -16.68 -4.06
N ALA A 142 3.65 -15.46 -4.46
CA ALA A 142 3.47 -14.26 -3.63
C ALA A 142 2.03 -14.07 -3.15
N TYR A 143 1.03 -14.51 -3.94
CA TYR A 143 -0.38 -14.49 -3.55
C TYR A 143 -0.70 -15.38 -2.33
N GLN A 144 0.08 -16.45 -2.10
CA GLN A 144 -0.10 -17.35 -0.97
C GLN A 144 0.65 -16.89 0.28
N ALA A 145 1.59 -15.95 0.17
CA ALA A 145 2.42 -15.48 1.27
C ALA A 145 1.64 -15.08 2.54
N PRO A 146 0.45 -14.44 2.47
CA PRO A 146 -0.33 -14.15 3.67
C PRO A 146 -0.78 -15.39 4.46
N THR A 147 -0.98 -16.53 3.78
CA THR A 147 -1.32 -17.82 4.42
C THR A 147 -0.12 -18.51 5.05
N GLU A 148 1.09 -18.15 4.63
CA GLU A 148 2.35 -18.66 5.18
C GLU A 148 2.76 -17.94 6.47
N LEU A 149 2.13 -16.79 6.78
CA LEU A 149 2.32 -16.12 8.06
C LEU A 149 1.90 -17.02 9.21
N THR A 150 2.72 -17.01 10.27
CA THR A 150 2.43 -17.72 11.51
C THR A 150 2.04 -16.74 12.59
N TRP A 151 0.93 -17.02 13.25
CA TRP A 151 0.33 -16.17 14.27
C TRP A 151 0.25 -16.94 15.58
N ARG A 152 0.65 -16.33 16.68
CA ARG A 152 0.53 -16.94 18.02
C ARG A 152 0.17 -15.90 19.06
N LEU A 153 -0.55 -16.33 20.08
CA LEU A 153 -0.82 -15.51 21.25
C LEU A 153 0.20 -15.86 22.34
N THR A 154 0.79 -14.85 22.96
CA THR A 154 1.74 -15.03 24.07
C THR A 154 1.36 -14.15 25.23
N GLU A 155 1.90 -14.42 26.40
CA GLU A 155 1.84 -13.47 27.51
C GLU A 155 3.22 -12.87 27.77
N ARG A 156 3.27 -11.54 27.86
CA ARG A 156 4.46 -10.80 28.27
C ARG A 156 4.07 -9.78 29.32
N ALA A 157 4.73 -9.81 30.47
CA ALA A 157 4.46 -8.92 31.60
C ALA A 157 2.96 -8.82 31.98
N GLY A 158 2.26 -9.97 31.97
CA GLY A 158 0.84 -10.06 32.31
C GLY A 158 -0.13 -9.51 31.26
N LYS A 159 0.33 -9.23 30.04
CA LYS A 159 -0.50 -8.79 28.91
C LYS A 159 -0.44 -9.80 27.79
N SER A 160 -1.57 -10.00 27.11
CA SER A 160 -1.60 -10.79 25.87
C SER A 160 -0.88 -10.03 24.76
N VAL A 161 -0.04 -10.72 24.01
CA VAL A 161 0.70 -10.18 22.88
C VAL A 161 0.45 -11.08 21.68
N LEU A 162 -0.14 -10.52 20.62
CA LEU A 162 -0.23 -11.17 19.32
C LEU A 162 1.13 -11.05 18.64
N VAL A 163 1.71 -12.19 18.28
CA VAL A 163 2.97 -12.25 17.54
C VAL A 163 2.70 -12.78 16.15
N VAL A 164 3.24 -12.11 15.14
CA VAL A 164 3.24 -12.56 13.74
C VAL A 164 4.67 -12.75 13.26
N SER A 165 4.94 -13.89 12.63
CA SER A 165 6.23 -14.16 11.98
C SER A 165 6.00 -14.52 10.52
N ASN A 166 6.85 -13.97 9.65
CA ASN A 166 6.89 -14.28 8.22
C ASN A 166 8.08 -15.21 7.92
N PRO A 167 7.90 -16.53 7.94
CA PRO A 167 8.95 -17.47 7.54
C PRO A 167 9.14 -17.54 6.02
N GLY A 168 8.25 -16.92 5.24
CA GLY A 168 8.26 -16.95 3.78
C GLY A 168 9.30 -16.02 3.15
N VAL A 169 9.34 -16.04 1.82
CA VAL A 169 10.30 -15.28 1.01
C VAL A 169 9.73 -13.99 0.41
N TYR A 170 8.44 -13.71 0.63
CA TYR A 170 7.74 -12.52 0.13
C TYR A 170 7.36 -11.58 1.28
N HIS A 171 7.31 -10.28 1.01
CA HIS A 171 6.74 -9.32 1.95
C HIS A 171 5.21 -9.46 1.97
N VAL A 172 4.62 -9.30 3.16
CA VAL A 172 3.16 -9.24 3.30
C VAL A 172 2.76 -7.84 3.77
N SER A 173 2.01 -7.11 2.93
CA SER A 173 1.45 -5.81 3.30
C SER A 173 0.11 -5.99 4.01
N ILE A 174 0.06 -5.76 5.31
CA ILE A 174 -1.15 -5.88 6.14
C ILE A 174 -1.85 -4.52 6.19
N ALA A 175 -3.14 -4.49 5.85
CA ALA A 175 -3.97 -3.29 5.85
C ALA A 175 -4.73 -3.07 7.16
N ASP A 176 -5.02 -4.14 7.88
CA ASP A 176 -5.68 -4.13 9.18
C ASP A 176 -5.51 -5.49 9.87
N ILE A 177 -5.54 -5.48 11.20
CA ILE A 177 -5.60 -6.68 12.05
C ILE A 177 -6.76 -6.49 13.02
N THR A 178 -7.51 -7.56 13.25
CA THR A 178 -8.60 -7.63 14.21
C THR A 178 -8.48 -8.92 15.01
N VAL A 179 -8.47 -8.81 16.34
CA VAL A 179 -8.58 -9.97 17.24
C VAL A 179 -9.93 -9.91 17.94
N GLN A 180 -10.70 -10.98 17.85
CA GLN A 180 -12.05 -11.06 18.41
C GLN A 180 -12.18 -12.24 19.37
N SER A 181 -12.72 -12.02 20.56
CA SER A 181 -13.12 -13.07 21.51
C SER A 181 -14.45 -12.70 22.13
N GLY A 182 -15.49 -13.51 21.88
CA GLY A 182 -16.86 -13.19 22.29
C GLY A 182 -17.33 -11.85 21.71
N ALA A 183 -17.73 -10.93 22.60
CA ALA A 183 -18.16 -9.58 22.23
C ALA A 183 -16.99 -8.57 22.11
N THR A 184 -15.80 -8.92 22.57
CA THR A 184 -14.62 -8.04 22.52
C THR A 184 -13.96 -8.12 21.15
N ARG A 185 -13.74 -6.96 20.54
CA ARG A 185 -12.99 -6.80 19.29
C ARG A 185 -11.92 -5.74 19.48
N GLU A 186 -10.68 -6.09 19.18
CA GLU A 186 -9.55 -5.18 19.27
C GLU A 186 -8.85 -5.06 17.92
N HIS A 187 -8.50 -3.82 17.57
CA HIS A 187 -7.72 -3.47 16.39
C HIS A 187 -6.33 -3.04 16.86
N PRO A 188 -5.38 -3.97 16.99
CA PRO A 188 -4.08 -3.66 17.57
C PRO A 188 -3.25 -2.68 16.73
N PHE A 189 -3.61 -2.50 15.46
CA PHE A 189 -2.82 -1.72 14.51
C PHE A 189 -3.58 -1.43 13.20
N ASP A 190 -3.16 -0.37 12.49
CA ASP A 190 -3.69 0.05 11.18
C ASP A 190 -2.97 -0.65 10.00
N SER A 191 -1.89 -0.10 9.41
CA SER A 191 -1.27 -0.66 8.18
C SER A 191 0.27 -0.80 8.18
N MET A 192 0.81 -1.97 7.82
CA MET A 192 2.26 -2.29 7.90
C MET A 192 2.68 -3.23 6.77
N MET A 193 3.98 -3.48 6.72
CA MET A 193 4.57 -4.57 5.95
C MET A 193 5.35 -5.48 6.88
N ILE A 194 5.26 -6.78 6.65
CA ILE A 194 6.04 -7.80 7.34
C ILE A 194 7.03 -8.37 6.32
N ALA A 195 8.32 -8.10 6.51
CA ALA A 195 9.38 -8.53 5.61
C ALA A 195 9.71 -10.04 5.75
N PRO A 196 10.34 -10.67 4.75
CA PRO A 196 10.82 -12.05 4.85
C PRO A 196 11.74 -12.25 6.06
N GLY A 197 11.39 -13.19 6.93
CA GLY A 197 12.08 -13.50 8.19
C GLY A 197 11.77 -12.55 9.35
N GLU A 198 10.88 -11.57 9.17
CA GLU A 198 10.53 -10.62 10.21
C GLU A 198 9.51 -11.21 11.21
N GLU A 199 9.67 -10.86 12.49
CA GLU A 199 8.67 -11.05 13.54
C GLU A 199 8.21 -9.67 14.05
N LYS A 200 6.90 -9.50 14.26
CA LYS A 200 6.31 -8.31 14.87
C LYS A 200 5.37 -8.69 16.02
N GLU A 201 5.28 -7.81 17.01
CA GLU A 201 4.50 -8.02 18.22
C GLU A 201 3.49 -6.89 18.44
N PHE A 202 2.28 -7.25 18.86
CA PHE A 202 1.22 -6.30 19.20
C PHE A 202 0.64 -6.60 20.57
N VAL A 203 0.77 -5.64 21.48
CA VAL A 203 0.19 -5.75 22.82
C VAL A 203 -1.32 -5.55 22.72
N LEU A 204 -2.09 -6.55 23.15
CA LEU A 204 -3.54 -6.47 23.25
C LEU A 204 -3.93 -5.87 24.61
N LYS A 205 -4.75 -4.82 24.58
CA LYS A 205 -5.19 -4.05 25.75
C LYS A 205 -6.45 -4.61 26.38
N GLN A 206 -7.34 -5.20 25.57
CA GLN A 206 -8.68 -5.61 26.00
C GLN A 206 -8.85 -7.13 26.01
N LEU A 207 -8.05 -7.86 25.23
CA LEU A 207 -8.10 -9.31 25.19
C LEU A 207 -7.10 -9.93 26.16
N HIS A 208 -7.64 -10.65 27.13
CA HIS A 208 -6.89 -11.61 27.94
C HIS A 208 -7.01 -12.99 27.29
N THR A 209 -5.99 -13.84 27.42
CA THR A 209 -5.80 -15.19 26.84
C THR A 209 -6.93 -16.21 27.11
N ALA A 210 -8.03 -15.82 27.75
CA ALA A 210 -9.15 -16.68 28.02
C ALA A 210 -9.93 -17.01 26.73
N GLY A 211 -9.78 -18.26 26.27
CA GLY A 211 -10.53 -18.85 25.16
C GLY A 211 -9.74 -18.95 23.86
N SER A 212 -10.46 -19.17 22.76
CA SER A 212 -9.92 -19.25 21.41
C SER A 212 -10.32 -17.99 20.64
N PRO A 213 -9.49 -16.92 20.61
CA PRO A 213 -9.80 -15.73 19.85
C PRO A 213 -9.71 -15.98 18.35
N ARG A 214 -10.64 -15.40 17.59
CA ARG A 214 -10.60 -15.36 16.13
C ARG A 214 -9.71 -14.20 15.69
N LEU A 215 -8.70 -14.50 14.88
CA LEU A 215 -7.90 -13.52 14.17
C LEU A 215 -8.54 -13.26 12.80
N LEU A 216 -8.70 -11.99 12.45
CA LEU A 216 -9.00 -11.55 11.09
C LEU A 216 -7.94 -10.52 10.68
N PHE A 217 -7.45 -10.59 9.46
CA PHE A 217 -6.60 -9.54 8.91
C PHE A 217 -6.83 -9.40 7.41
N SER A 218 -6.55 -8.20 6.90
CA SER A 218 -6.58 -7.94 5.47
C SER A 218 -5.15 -7.76 4.96
N SER A 219 -4.78 -8.45 3.89
CA SER A 219 -3.53 -8.23 3.15
C SER A 219 -3.82 -7.47 1.86
N ILE A 220 -2.88 -6.64 1.41
CA ILE A 220 -2.96 -5.97 0.12
C ILE A 220 -2.09 -6.74 -0.89
N ASN A 221 -2.70 -7.27 -1.94
CA ASN A 221 -2.03 -8.05 -2.98
C ASN A 221 -1.31 -7.18 -4.03
N ASP A 222 -0.73 -7.82 -5.04
CA ASP A 222 0.06 -7.17 -6.10
C ASP A 222 -0.70 -6.14 -6.93
N TYR A 223 -2.02 -6.30 -7.03
CA TYR A 223 -2.91 -5.40 -7.75
C TYR A 223 -3.41 -4.24 -6.86
N GLY A 224 -3.00 -4.19 -5.58
CA GLY A 224 -3.49 -3.21 -4.62
C GLY A 224 -4.86 -3.53 -4.02
N ALA A 225 -5.44 -4.71 -4.32
CA ALA A 225 -6.71 -5.15 -3.74
C ALA A 225 -6.51 -5.74 -2.34
N ARG A 226 -7.54 -5.66 -1.50
CA ARG A 226 -7.54 -6.21 -0.14
C ARG A 226 -8.14 -7.62 -0.14
N ASP A 227 -7.35 -8.59 0.27
CA ASP A 227 -7.77 -9.97 0.51
C ASP A 227 -7.86 -10.22 2.02
N ARG A 228 -8.94 -10.85 2.48
CA ARG A 228 -9.17 -11.11 3.90
C ARG A 228 -8.81 -12.53 4.29
N TYR A 229 -8.27 -12.67 5.49
CA TYR A 229 -7.79 -13.93 6.04
C TYR A 229 -8.31 -14.11 7.45
N VAL A 230 -8.53 -15.36 7.83
CA VAL A 230 -9.04 -15.76 9.13
C VAL A 230 -8.21 -16.90 9.72
N ALA A 231 -7.96 -16.84 11.03
CA ALA A 231 -7.41 -17.94 11.80
C ALA A 231 -8.12 -18.06 13.16
N GLN A 232 -8.14 -19.27 13.70
CA GLN A 232 -8.55 -19.52 15.07
C GLN A 232 -7.30 -19.63 15.93
N LEU A 233 -7.04 -18.65 16.79
CA LEU A 233 -5.93 -18.72 17.73
C LEU A 233 -6.31 -19.71 18.86
N SER A 234 -5.36 -20.55 19.27
CA SER A 234 -5.56 -21.52 20.36
C SER A 234 -4.32 -21.55 21.25
N GLY A 235 -4.43 -20.93 22.42
CA GLY A 235 -3.31 -20.82 23.37
C GLY A 235 -2.05 -20.20 22.75
N SER A 236 -0.89 -20.77 23.04
CA SER A 236 0.41 -20.33 22.54
C SER A 236 0.87 -20.99 21.24
N ALA A 237 0.04 -21.84 20.64
CA ALA A 237 0.37 -22.52 19.38
C ALA A 237 0.42 -21.53 18.22
N ALA A 238 1.39 -21.72 17.34
CA ALA A 238 1.45 -20.99 16.08
C ALA A 238 0.40 -21.55 15.11
N VAL A 239 -0.37 -20.66 14.49
CA VAL A 239 -1.40 -21.00 13.51
C VAL A 239 -1.22 -20.18 12.23
N SER A 240 -1.55 -20.78 11.10
CA SER A 240 -1.64 -20.10 9.81
C SER A 240 -3.07 -19.71 9.52
N ALA A 241 -3.26 -18.61 8.78
CA ALA A 241 -4.57 -18.17 8.37
C ALA A 241 -4.95 -18.71 7.00
N SER A 242 -6.25 -18.88 6.78
CA SER A 242 -6.82 -19.22 5.48
C SER A 242 -7.55 -18.02 4.89
N LEU A 243 -7.63 -17.95 3.56
CA LEU A 243 -8.45 -16.95 2.88
C LEU A 243 -9.90 -17.04 3.38
N ASP A 244 -10.47 -15.90 3.74
CA ASP A 244 -11.86 -15.78 4.17
C ASP A 244 -12.77 -15.78 2.94
N LYS A 245 -13.29 -16.97 2.59
CA LYS A 245 -14.15 -17.18 1.42
C LYS A 245 -15.55 -16.59 1.56
N GLU A 246 -15.91 -16.07 2.74
CA GLU A 246 -17.23 -15.50 3.01
C GLU A 246 -17.26 -13.97 2.87
N SER A 247 -16.14 -13.33 2.52
CA SER A 247 -16.13 -11.91 2.19
C SER A 247 -16.53 -11.64 0.73
N PRO A 248 -17.40 -10.65 0.48
CA PRO A 248 -17.79 -10.24 -0.87
C PRO A 248 -16.64 -9.62 -1.67
#